data_AF-A0A3B9KCJ2-F1
#
_entry.id   AF-A0A3B9KCJ2-F1
#
_cell.length_a   1.000
_cell.length_b   1.000
_cell.length_c   1.000
_cell.angle_alpha   90.00
_cell.angle_beta   90.00
_cell.angle_gamma   90.00
#
_symmetry.space_group_name_H-M   'P 1'
#
loop_
_entity.id
_entity.type
_entity.pdbx_description
1 polymer ?
#
loop_
_entity_poly.entity_id
_entity_poly.type
_entity_poly.pdbx_seq_one_letter_code
_entity_poly.pdbx_strand_id
1 'polypeptide(L)'
;RKMMFLLRKLADKGHTIVLVTHATNNINACDYVCFLAQGGRLAFFGPPNDAKTFFDKTDFAEIYSALEPTEQNKNIPVEAEQRFKASPYYQQYVRTPLEQGPAGRANVIDSTVEVKPPRRGNPMKQFRLLTMRYMELLKNDTGNLLILLLQAPIIALILFFLAAPLTFSPTSVATCPPNPQVPQTTPSKVDCQNVVNALNTPQGAQFLVQKGLTEPEEVERSIAPGSGGDAQKILFIMAFAAVMFGVINGAREIVKEEPIYRRERTVNLGIIPYMFSKITVLGVLCLLQSLVLVIFVNLRAPLHHSTLLPPVLEIYISLFLTSIAGLMTGLAISALAPNTDRATSFIPIILIPQVIFSGIIFPLNNPVLQILGAFFPSRWAMAAMGSTVGLHGDKLGGDDFSYQGTLFSTHTQAAATFHLLLMWFALLVTIVALGALTAYFLKRKDVRG
;
A
#
# COMPACT_ATOMS: atom_id res chain seq x y z
N ARG A 1 15.56 -36.75 -15.36
CA ARG A 1 16.81 -37.49 -15.02
C ARG A 1 17.63 -36.81 -13.93
N LYS A 2 18.31 -35.67 -14.16
CA LYS A 2 19.17 -35.02 -13.13
C LYS A 2 18.48 -34.76 -11.79
N MET A 3 17.22 -34.31 -11.81
CA MET A 3 16.42 -34.08 -10.59
C MET A 3 16.18 -35.38 -9.79
N MET A 4 15.82 -36.49 -10.45
CA MET A 4 15.58 -37.78 -9.77
C MET A 4 16.84 -38.34 -9.12
N PHE A 5 18.01 -38.18 -9.75
CA PHE A 5 19.29 -38.55 -9.12
C PHE A 5 19.59 -37.72 -7.86
N LEU A 6 19.25 -36.43 -7.88
CA LEU A 6 19.46 -35.56 -6.74
C LEU A 6 18.51 -35.90 -5.59
N LEU A 7 17.24 -36.20 -5.90
CA LEU A 7 16.28 -36.73 -4.94
C LEU A 7 16.76 -38.07 -4.37
N ARG A 8 17.23 -39.00 -5.22
CA ARG A 8 17.79 -40.27 -4.74
C ARG A 8 18.94 -40.07 -3.76
N LYS A 9 19.88 -39.18 -4.07
CA LYS A 9 21.01 -38.84 -3.19
C LYS A 9 20.56 -38.23 -1.85
N LEU A 10 19.43 -37.53 -1.81
CA LEU A 10 18.85 -37.03 -0.56
C LEU A 10 18.16 -38.15 0.21
N ALA A 11 17.47 -39.07 -0.46
CA ALA A 11 16.87 -40.24 0.17
C ALA A 11 17.94 -41.13 0.82
N ASP A 12 19.04 -41.38 0.11
CA ASP A 12 20.18 -42.16 0.62
C ASP A 12 20.87 -41.49 1.83
N LYS A 13 20.65 -40.19 2.06
CA LYS A 13 21.12 -39.44 3.25
C LYS A 13 20.15 -39.52 4.45
N GLY A 14 19.07 -40.30 4.35
CA GLY A 14 18.07 -40.47 5.40
C GLY A 14 16.88 -39.51 5.33
N HIS A 15 16.68 -38.80 4.21
CA HIS A 15 15.47 -37.98 4.02
C HIS A 15 14.33 -38.80 3.43
N THR A 16 13.12 -38.69 3.99
CA THR A 16 11.91 -39.21 3.33
C THR A 16 11.49 -38.25 2.21
N ILE A 17 11.36 -38.77 0.99
CA ILE A 17 10.96 -37.99 -0.18
C ILE A 17 9.65 -38.55 -0.71
N VAL A 18 8.64 -37.68 -0.79
CA VAL A 18 7.37 -37.97 -1.46
C VAL A 18 7.28 -37.04 -2.66
N LEU A 19 7.04 -37.61 -3.85
CA LEU A 19 6.92 -36.85 -5.09
C LEU A 19 5.70 -37.32 -5.88
N VAL A 20 5.10 -36.41 -6.63
CA VAL A 20 4.06 -36.70 -7.61
C VAL A 20 4.65 -36.39 -8.99
N THR A 21 4.56 -37.33 -9.93
CA THR A 21 5.15 -37.19 -11.26
C THR A 21 4.23 -37.80 -12.32
N HIS A 22 4.15 -37.14 -13.48
CA HIS A 22 3.55 -37.70 -14.71
C HIS A 22 4.60 -38.34 -15.63
N ALA A 23 5.89 -38.20 -15.32
CA ALA A 23 6.97 -38.76 -16.12
C ALA A 23 7.33 -40.18 -15.66
N THR A 24 7.15 -41.17 -16.54
CA THR A 24 7.37 -42.60 -16.28
C THR A 24 8.83 -43.05 -16.38
N ASN A 25 9.65 -42.30 -17.14
CA ASN A 25 10.99 -42.72 -17.56
C ASN A 25 12.04 -42.91 -16.44
N ASN A 26 11.75 -42.54 -15.20
CA ASN A 26 12.69 -42.66 -14.07
C ASN A 26 12.03 -43.23 -12.81
N ILE A 27 10.86 -43.87 -12.93
CA ILE A 27 10.12 -44.45 -11.80
C ILE A 27 10.95 -45.53 -11.09
N ASN A 28 11.81 -46.25 -11.82
CA ASN A 28 12.70 -47.28 -11.25
C ASN A 28 13.75 -46.73 -10.28
N ALA A 29 13.94 -45.41 -10.18
CA ALA A 29 14.83 -44.80 -9.19
C ALA A 29 14.18 -44.64 -7.80
N CYS A 30 12.86 -44.83 -7.71
CA CYS A 30 12.11 -44.76 -6.46
C CYS A 30 12.17 -46.10 -5.71
N ASP A 31 12.21 -46.05 -4.37
CA ASP A 31 12.08 -47.25 -3.54
C ASP A 31 10.64 -47.81 -3.58
N TYR A 32 9.64 -46.91 -3.61
CA TYR A 32 8.23 -47.23 -3.67
C TYR A 32 7.50 -46.37 -4.71
N VAL A 33 6.45 -46.92 -5.29
CA VAL A 33 5.50 -46.26 -6.18
C VAL A 33 4.10 -46.40 -5.63
N CYS A 34 3.31 -45.34 -5.77
CA CYS A 34 1.92 -45.29 -5.35
C CYS A 34 1.06 -44.91 -6.56
N PHE A 35 0.25 -45.84 -7.05
CA PHE A 35 -0.71 -45.58 -8.12
C PHE A 35 -2.08 -45.27 -7.52
N LEU A 36 -2.64 -44.11 -7.89
CA LEU A 36 -3.98 -43.69 -7.50
C LEU A 36 -4.86 -43.63 -8.76
N ALA A 37 -5.99 -44.33 -8.72
CA ALA A 37 -7.02 -44.25 -9.75
C ALA A 37 -7.97 -43.08 -9.49
N GLN A 38 -8.82 -42.76 -10.46
CA GLN A 38 -9.79 -41.65 -10.37
C GLN A 38 -10.64 -41.75 -9.08
N GLY A 39 -10.84 -40.60 -8.43
CA GLY A 39 -11.50 -40.53 -7.12
C GLY A 39 -10.57 -40.78 -5.92
N GLY A 40 -9.24 -40.78 -6.12
CA GLY A 40 -8.26 -40.94 -5.05
C GLY A 40 -8.14 -42.37 -4.53
N ARG A 41 -8.50 -43.36 -5.35
CA ARG A 41 -8.54 -44.78 -4.96
C ARG A 41 -7.16 -45.40 -5.09
N LEU A 42 -6.69 -46.05 -4.05
CA LEU A 42 -5.37 -46.68 -4.05
C LEU A 42 -5.38 -47.95 -4.91
N ALA A 43 -4.70 -47.89 -6.06
CA ALA A 43 -4.63 -48.98 -7.02
C ALA A 43 -3.39 -49.87 -6.84
N PHE A 44 -2.28 -49.32 -6.31
CA PHE A 44 -1.10 -50.10 -5.94
C PHE A 44 -0.15 -49.29 -5.05
N PHE A 45 0.54 -49.96 -4.12
CA PHE A 45 1.67 -49.42 -3.36
C PHE A 45 2.75 -50.49 -3.16
N GLY A 46 3.98 -50.20 -3.57
CA GLY A 46 5.10 -51.15 -3.49
C GLY A 46 6.29 -50.76 -4.38
N PRO A 47 7.34 -51.59 -4.48
CA PRO A 47 8.46 -51.37 -5.39
C PRO A 47 8.04 -51.25 -6.86
N PRO A 48 8.79 -50.50 -7.70
CA PRO A 48 8.47 -50.32 -9.13
C PRO A 48 8.36 -51.64 -9.92
N ASN A 49 9.20 -52.63 -9.60
CA ASN A 49 9.19 -53.92 -10.28
C ASN A 49 7.95 -54.75 -9.91
N ASP A 50 7.56 -54.75 -8.63
CA ASP A 50 6.36 -55.42 -8.14
C ASP A 50 5.09 -54.84 -8.77
N ALA A 51 5.08 -53.53 -9.08
CA ALA A 51 3.98 -52.89 -9.79
C ALA A 51 3.79 -53.48 -11.19
N LYS A 52 4.89 -53.65 -11.94
CA LYS A 52 4.87 -54.26 -13.28
C LYS A 52 4.32 -55.69 -13.25
N THR A 53 4.76 -56.47 -12.26
CA THR A 53 4.27 -57.83 -12.05
C THR A 53 2.80 -57.85 -11.64
N PHE A 54 2.36 -56.95 -10.76
CA PHE A 54 0.97 -56.89 -10.29
C PHE A 54 -0.02 -56.54 -11.40
N PHE A 55 0.32 -55.56 -12.25
CA PHE A 55 -0.53 -55.14 -13.35
C PHE A 55 -0.36 -55.99 -14.62
N ASP A 56 0.64 -56.87 -14.67
CA ASP A 56 1.05 -57.63 -15.85
C ASP A 56 1.35 -56.72 -17.05
N LYS A 57 2.20 -55.70 -16.80
CA LYS A 57 2.58 -54.67 -17.78
C LYS A 57 4.09 -54.44 -17.76
N THR A 58 4.67 -54.24 -18.93
CA THR A 58 6.13 -54.00 -19.07
C THR A 58 6.48 -52.51 -18.96
N ASP A 59 5.57 -51.63 -19.36
CA ASP A 59 5.69 -50.17 -19.26
C ASP A 59 4.70 -49.58 -18.25
N PHE A 60 5.16 -48.58 -17.49
CA PHE A 60 4.33 -47.84 -16.54
C PHE A 60 3.25 -47.00 -17.25
N ALA A 61 3.49 -46.57 -18.48
CA ALA A 61 2.48 -45.84 -19.25
C ALA A 61 1.20 -46.68 -19.46
N GLU A 62 1.35 -47.99 -19.72
CA GLU A 62 0.23 -48.91 -19.88
C GLU A 62 -0.56 -49.11 -18.58
N ILE A 63 0.11 -49.01 -17.43
CA ILE A 63 -0.56 -49.07 -16.11
C ILE A 63 -1.48 -47.87 -15.94
N TYR A 64 -1.05 -46.66 -16.34
CA TYR A 64 -1.92 -45.48 -16.28
C TYR A 64 -3.15 -45.64 -17.18
N SER A 65 -2.96 -46.06 -18.43
CA SER A 65 -4.06 -46.29 -19.37
C SER A 65 -5.02 -47.38 -18.87
N ALA A 66 -4.52 -48.40 -18.17
CA ALA A 66 -5.36 -49.46 -17.60
C ALA A 66 -6.18 -49.02 -16.38
N LEU A 67 -5.82 -47.89 -15.74
CA LEU A 67 -6.52 -47.35 -14.57
C LEU A 67 -7.53 -46.24 -14.93
N GLU A 68 -7.54 -45.79 -16.18
CA GLU A 68 -8.49 -44.81 -16.69
C GLU A 68 -9.85 -45.47 -16.99
N PRO A 69 -10.97 -44.92 -16.47
CA PRO A 69 -12.29 -45.44 -16.80
C PRO A 69 -12.61 -45.20 -18.27
N THR A 70 -13.13 -46.24 -18.93
CA THR A 70 -13.56 -46.18 -20.33
C THR A 70 -15.07 -46.00 -20.43
N GLU A 71 -15.58 -45.62 -21.61
CA GLU A 71 -17.04 -45.54 -21.83
C GLU A 71 -17.75 -46.86 -21.57
N GLN A 72 -17.06 -47.99 -21.80
CA GLN A 72 -17.58 -49.34 -21.60
C GLN A 72 -17.47 -49.81 -20.15
N ASN A 73 -16.44 -49.41 -19.41
CA ASN A 73 -16.30 -49.74 -17.98
C ASN A 73 -15.86 -48.53 -17.16
N LYS A 74 -16.85 -47.88 -16.53
CA LYS A 74 -16.62 -46.76 -15.61
C LYS A 74 -16.12 -47.19 -14.22
N ASN A 75 -16.21 -48.47 -13.89
CA ASN A 75 -15.89 -49.01 -12.56
C ASN A 75 -14.44 -49.44 -12.40
N ILE A 76 -13.61 -49.31 -13.44
CA ILE A 76 -12.16 -49.60 -13.42
C ILE A 76 -11.46 -49.08 -12.15
N PRO A 77 -11.68 -47.83 -11.69
CA PRO A 77 -11.03 -47.33 -10.46
C PRO A 77 -11.43 -48.09 -9.19
N VAL A 78 -12.68 -48.56 -9.10
CA VAL A 78 -13.20 -49.32 -7.94
C VAL A 78 -12.67 -50.74 -7.98
N GLU A 79 -12.69 -51.37 -9.15
CA GLU A 79 -12.17 -52.72 -9.38
C GLU A 79 -10.66 -52.79 -9.09
N ALA A 80 -9.89 -51.78 -9.51
CA ALA A 80 -8.46 -51.67 -9.22
C ALA A 80 -8.18 -51.61 -7.71
N GLU A 81 -8.95 -50.82 -6.96
CA GLU A 81 -8.83 -50.73 -5.50
C GLU A 81 -9.13 -52.07 -4.82
N GLN A 82 -10.20 -52.75 -5.25
CA GLN A 82 -10.59 -54.06 -4.70
C GLN A 82 -9.55 -55.13 -5.03
N ARG A 83 -9.06 -55.16 -6.28
CA ARG A 83 -7.99 -56.07 -6.72
C ARG A 83 -6.73 -55.88 -5.90
N PHE A 84 -6.34 -54.63 -5.62
CA PHE A 84 -5.17 -54.36 -4.81
C PHE A 84 -5.38 -54.81 -3.36
N LYS A 85 -6.52 -54.46 -2.73
CA LYS A 85 -6.84 -54.90 -1.35
C LYS A 85 -6.83 -56.42 -1.17
N ALA A 86 -7.21 -57.16 -2.20
CA ALA A 86 -7.19 -58.63 -2.21
C ALA A 86 -5.79 -59.22 -2.49
N SER A 87 -4.81 -58.40 -2.89
CA SER A 87 -3.48 -58.88 -3.30
C SER A 87 -2.53 -59.12 -2.10
N PRO A 88 -1.56 -60.02 -2.26
CA PRO A 88 -0.49 -60.19 -1.26
C PRO A 88 0.31 -58.91 -1.02
N TYR A 89 0.47 -58.08 -2.06
CA TYR A 89 1.19 -56.80 -1.98
C TYR A 89 0.54 -55.81 -1.00
N TYR A 90 -0.79 -55.77 -0.92
CA TYR A 90 -1.48 -54.92 0.04
C TYR A 90 -1.26 -55.39 1.49
N GLN A 91 -1.27 -56.71 1.71
CA GLN A 91 -0.96 -57.27 3.03
C GLN A 91 0.48 -56.91 3.45
N GLN A 92 1.45 -57.04 2.54
CA GLN A 92 2.86 -56.81 2.80
C GLN A 92 3.21 -55.33 2.97
N TYR A 93 2.80 -54.46 2.06
CA TYR A 93 3.28 -53.07 1.99
C TYR A 93 2.35 -52.04 2.66
N VAL A 94 1.09 -52.41 2.92
CA VAL A 94 0.10 -51.48 3.51
C VAL A 94 -0.36 -51.97 4.87
N ARG A 95 -0.94 -53.17 4.95
CA ARG A 95 -1.59 -53.65 6.18
C ARG A 95 -0.60 -53.96 7.30
N THR A 96 0.42 -54.79 7.04
CA THR A 96 1.43 -55.16 8.04
C THR A 96 2.15 -53.93 8.62
N PRO A 97 2.62 -52.96 7.81
CA PRO A 97 3.26 -51.75 8.34
C PRO A 97 2.33 -50.79 9.08
N LEU A 98 1.01 -50.85 8.85
CA LEU A 98 0.01 -50.06 9.58
C LEU A 98 -0.36 -50.71 10.93
N GLU A 99 -0.51 -52.04 10.94
CA GLU A 99 -0.84 -52.83 12.15
C GLU A 99 0.29 -52.80 13.19
N GLN A 100 1.55 -52.73 12.77
CA GLN A 100 2.70 -52.58 13.68
C GLN A 100 2.72 -51.25 14.46
N GLY A 101 1.98 -50.24 14.01
CA GLY A 101 1.91 -48.92 14.66
C GLY A 101 3.26 -48.18 14.77
N PRO A 102 3.28 -47.00 15.42
CA PRO A 102 4.53 -46.25 15.67
C PRO A 102 5.51 -47.02 16.56
N ALA A 103 5.00 -47.82 17.50
CA ALA A 103 5.79 -48.57 18.47
C ALA A 103 6.54 -49.76 17.84
N GLY A 104 5.95 -50.46 16.86
CA GLY A 104 6.65 -51.50 16.10
C GLY A 104 7.74 -50.94 15.18
N ARG A 105 7.56 -49.72 14.67
CA ARG A 105 8.58 -48.99 13.89
C ARG A 105 9.72 -48.44 14.76
N ALA A 106 9.45 -48.08 16.01
CA ALA A 106 10.46 -47.60 16.96
C ALA A 106 11.49 -48.68 17.35
N ASN A 107 11.08 -49.96 17.41
CA ASN A 107 12.00 -51.07 17.71
C ASN A 107 13.04 -51.35 16.60
N VAL A 108 12.90 -50.73 15.43
CA VAL A 108 13.84 -50.86 14.29
C VAL A 108 14.79 -49.66 14.19
N ILE A 109 14.48 -48.54 14.86
CA ILE A 109 15.23 -47.28 14.77
C ILE A 109 15.49 -46.78 16.20
N ASP A 110 16.70 -47.01 16.71
CA ASP A 110 17.18 -46.68 18.06
C ASP A 110 17.24 -45.16 18.38
N SER A 111 16.59 -44.33 17.57
CA SER A 111 16.55 -42.89 17.73
C SER A 111 15.24 -42.33 17.19
N THR A 112 14.28 -42.11 18.09
CA THR A 112 13.18 -41.17 17.81
C THR A 112 13.78 -39.78 17.72
N VAL A 113 14.26 -39.38 16.54
CA VAL A 113 14.71 -38.02 16.28
C VAL A 113 13.50 -37.11 16.39
N GLU A 114 13.38 -36.39 17.49
CA GLU A 114 12.34 -35.38 17.69
C GLU A 114 12.50 -34.30 16.61
N VAL A 115 11.61 -34.32 15.60
CA VAL A 115 11.59 -33.32 14.53
C VAL A 115 11.04 -32.02 15.10
N LYS A 116 11.93 -31.18 15.62
CA LYS A 116 11.56 -29.84 16.10
C LYS A 116 10.97 -29.04 14.93
N PRO A 117 9.78 -28.42 15.10
CA PRO A 117 9.22 -27.57 14.06
C PRO A 117 10.21 -26.43 13.75
N PRO A 118 10.34 -26.01 12.48
CA PRO A 118 11.24 -24.93 12.11
C PRO A 118 10.91 -23.68 12.93
N ARG A 119 11.88 -23.21 13.74
CA ARG A 119 11.69 -22.04 14.59
C ARG A 119 11.43 -20.82 13.74
N ARG A 120 10.46 -19.99 14.18
CA ARG A 120 10.25 -18.72 13.49
C ARG A 120 11.48 -17.83 13.60
N GLY A 121 11.96 -17.33 12.45
CA GLY A 121 13.18 -16.52 12.39
C GLY A 121 13.01 -15.19 13.13
N ASN A 122 14.10 -14.55 13.54
CA ASN A 122 14.03 -13.24 14.19
C ASN A 122 13.38 -12.20 13.24
N PRO A 123 12.27 -11.54 13.64
CA PRO A 123 11.55 -10.57 12.81
C PRO A 123 12.43 -9.44 12.26
N MET A 124 13.40 -8.95 13.05
CA MET A 124 14.29 -7.87 12.63
C MET A 124 15.29 -8.32 11.56
N LYS A 125 15.80 -9.56 11.68
CA LYS A 125 16.67 -10.14 10.64
C LYS A 125 15.91 -10.37 9.34
N GLN A 126 14.65 -10.81 9.43
CA GLN A 126 13.77 -10.95 8.27
C GLN A 126 13.51 -9.60 7.60
N PHE A 127 13.14 -8.58 8.38
CA PHE A 127 12.92 -7.23 7.86
C PHE A 127 14.14 -6.71 7.10
N ARG A 128 15.34 -6.78 7.70
CA ARG A 128 16.58 -6.34 7.05
C ARG A 128 16.85 -7.08 5.73
N LEU A 129 16.69 -8.41 5.73
CA LEU A 129 16.93 -9.24 4.54
C LEU A 129 15.93 -8.92 3.42
N LEU A 130 14.65 -8.80 3.76
CA LEU A 130 13.58 -8.50 2.80
C LEU A 130 13.75 -7.10 2.22
N THR A 131 14.10 -6.12 3.05
CA THR A 131 14.41 -4.75 2.60
C THR A 131 15.59 -4.75 1.64
N MET A 132 16.69 -5.45 1.95
CA MET A 132 17.85 -5.55 1.06
C MET A 132 17.50 -6.21 -0.28
N ARG A 133 16.83 -7.37 -0.23
CA ARG A 133 16.38 -8.07 -1.43
C ARG A 133 15.46 -7.20 -2.29
N TYR A 134 14.54 -6.47 -1.65
CA TYR A 134 13.61 -5.64 -2.38
C TYR A 134 14.29 -4.42 -3.03
N MET A 135 15.25 -3.80 -2.32
CA MET A 135 16.10 -2.75 -2.89
C MET A 135 16.91 -3.25 -4.09
N GLU A 136 17.46 -4.45 -4.01
CA GLU A 136 18.22 -5.06 -5.11
C GLU A 136 17.33 -5.36 -6.33
N LEU A 137 16.13 -5.90 -6.11
CA LEU A 137 15.16 -6.12 -7.17
C LEU A 137 14.75 -4.81 -7.84
N LEU A 138 14.47 -3.77 -7.04
CA LEU A 138 14.07 -2.47 -7.57
C LEU A 138 15.21 -1.78 -8.35
N LYS A 139 16.45 -1.86 -7.87
CA LYS A 139 17.62 -1.31 -8.55
C LYS A 139 17.91 -2.01 -9.89
N ASN A 140 17.68 -3.32 -9.94
CA ASN A 140 17.92 -4.12 -11.14
C ASN A 140 16.77 -4.01 -12.16
N ASP A 141 15.56 -3.65 -11.72
CA ASP A 141 14.43 -3.29 -12.60
C ASP A 141 14.51 -1.81 -12.99
N THR A 142 15.57 -1.48 -13.75
CA THR A 142 15.92 -0.08 -14.11
C THR A 142 14.81 0.65 -14.85
N GLY A 143 14.05 -0.06 -15.69
CA GLY A 143 12.91 0.52 -16.42
C GLY A 143 11.80 0.95 -15.48
N ASN A 144 11.39 0.08 -14.55
CA ASN A 144 10.38 0.43 -13.55
C ASN A 144 10.86 1.53 -12.61
N LEU A 145 12.10 1.44 -12.14
CA LEU A 145 12.69 2.46 -11.27
C LEU A 145 12.75 3.84 -11.95
N LEU A 146 13.09 3.90 -13.25
CA LEU A 146 13.10 5.16 -14.00
C LEU A 146 11.71 5.78 -14.07
N ILE A 147 10.66 4.98 -14.35
CA ILE A 147 9.27 5.46 -14.38
C ILE A 147 8.86 6.00 -13.00
N LEU A 148 9.17 5.25 -11.94
CA LEU A 148 8.88 5.67 -10.56
C LEU A 148 9.63 6.94 -10.16
N LEU A 149 10.87 7.14 -10.62
CA LEU A 149 11.63 8.35 -10.29
C LEU A 149 11.24 9.56 -11.13
N LEU A 150 10.83 9.38 -12.39
CA LEU A 150 10.49 10.48 -13.30
C LEU A 150 9.11 11.09 -13.03
N GLN A 151 8.17 10.38 -12.41
CA GLN A 151 6.82 10.91 -12.17
C GLN A 151 6.83 12.23 -11.38
N ALA A 152 7.67 12.35 -10.35
CA ALA A 152 7.72 13.56 -9.53
C ALA A 152 8.38 14.74 -10.24
N PRO A 153 9.58 14.62 -10.85
CA PRO A 153 10.16 15.65 -11.71
C PRO A 153 9.22 16.14 -12.83
N ILE A 154 8.49 15.23 -13.48
CA ILE A 154 7.56 15.61 -14.56
C ILE A 154 6.45 16.51 -14.01
N ILE A 155 5.78 16.10 -12.94
CA ILE A 155 4.70 16.91 -12.34
C ILE A 155 5.26 18.22 -11.76
N ALA A 156 6.43 18.15 -11.12
CA ALA A 156 7.11 19.31 -10.57
C ALA A 156 7.47 20.34 -11.64
N LEU A 157 7.93 19.90 -12.82
CA LEU A 157 8.16 20.76 -13.98
C LEU A 157 6.87 21.37 -14.51
N ILE A 158 5.79 20.59 -14.62
CA ILE A 158 4.49 21.12 -15.04
C ILE A 158 4.04 22.24 -14.08
N LEU A 159 4.14 22.03 -12.76
CA LEU A 159 3.80 23.04 -11.76
C LEU A 159 4.75 24.23 -11.79
N PHE A 160 6.04 24.02 -12.08
CA PHE A 160 7.00 25.09 -12.25
C PHE A 160 6.60 26.05 -13.39
N PHE A 161 6.05 25.53 -14.50
CA PHE A 161 5.57 26.40 -15.57
C PHE A 161 4.18 26.99 -15.32
N LEU A 162 3.34 26.29 -14.54
CA LEU A 162 1.98 26.75 -14.23
C LEU A 162 1.94 27.81 -13.12
N ALA A 163 2.81 27.70 -12.11
CA ALA A 163 2.85 28.64 -10.98
C ALA A 163 3.46 29.98 -11.36
N ALA A 164 2.91 31.07 -10.82
CA ALA A 164 3.47 32.42 -10.95
C ALA A 164 4.41 32.73 -9.76
N PRO A 165 5.39 33.65 -9.89
CA PRO A 165 6.40 33.84 -8.84
C PRO A 165 5.82 34.35 -7.52
N LEU A 166 4.71 35.09 -7.60
CA LEU A 166 4.05 35.71 -6.46
C LEU A 166 2.88 34.87 -5.94
N THR A 167 2.65 33.65 -6.45
CA THR A 167 1.48 32.81 -6.07
C THR A 167 1.36 32.63 -4.55
N PHE A 168 2.47 32.44 -3.84
CA PHE A 168 2.51 32.26 -2.39
C PHE A 168 2.98 33.51 -1.63
N SER A 169 2.92 34.68 -2.26
CA SER A 169 3.19 35.96 -1.57
C SER A 169 1.99 36.36 -0.70
N PRO A 170 2.20 36.96 0.48
CA PRO A 170 1.11 37.36 1.37
C PRO A 170 0.04 38.22 0.70
N THR A 171 0.46 39.09 -0.24
CA THR A 171 -0.43 40.00 -0.97
C THR A 171 -1.19 39.35 -2.11
N SER A 172 -0.80 38.15 -2.57
CA SER A 172 -1.52 37.39 -3.60
C SER A 172 -2.40 36.30 -2.99
N VAL A 173 -2.00 35.77 -1.82
CA VAL A 173 -2.79 34.84 -1.01
C VAL A 173 -4.01 35.54 -0.41
N ALA A 174 -3.84 36.77 0.07
CA ALA A 174 -4.92 37.61 0.56
C ALA A 174 -4.80 39.03 -0.03
N THR A 175 -5.81 39.41 -0.80
CA THR A 175 -5.90 40.69 -1.50
C THR A 175 -7.05 41.50 -0.91
N CYS A 176 -6.77 42.72 -0.47
CA CYS A 176 -7.78 43.65 0.02
C CYS A 176 -7.96 44.78 -0.99
N PRO A 177 -9.10 44.87 -1.69
CA PRO A 177 -9.35 45.91 -2.66
C PRO A 177 -9.56 47.27 -1.96
N PRO A 178 -9.32 48.40 -2.66
CA PRO A 178 -9.62 49.72 -2.15
C PRO A 178 -11.09 49.84 -1.75
N ASN A 179 -11.36 50.17 -0.48
CA ASN A 179 -12.71 50.36 0.04
C ASN A 179 -12.81 51.78 0.62
N PRO A 180 -13.65 52.67 0.04
CA PRO A 180 -13.84 54.03 0.56
C PRO A 180 -14.41 54.09 1.98
N GLN A 181 -15.02 53.00 2.46
CA GLN A 181 -15.64 52.93 3.79
C GLN A 181 -14.65 52.54 4.89
N VAL A 182 -13.47 52.02 4.52
CA VAL A 182 -12.44 51.57 5.47
C VAL A 182 -11.27 52.54 5.39
N PRO A 183 -10.70 53.00 6.52
CA PRO A 183 -9.51 53.84 6.50
C PRO A 183 -8.38 53.21 5.65
N GLN A 184 -7.70 54.01 4.84
CA GLN A 184 -6.56 53.56 4.03
C GLN A 184 -5.39 54.55 4.13
N THR A 185 -4.16 54.06 4.31
CA THR A 185 -2.97 54.93 4.37
C THR A 185 -2.51 55.39 2.98
N THR A 186 -2.64 54.50 1.98
CA THR A 186 -2.36 54.80 0.58
C THR A 186 -3.63 54.55 -0.24
N PRO A 187 -4.21 55.57 -0.90
CA PRO A 187 -5.38 55.38 -1.76
C PRO A 187 -5.07 54.40 -2.90
N SER A 188 -6.04 53.56 -3.25
CA SER A 188 -5.99 52.67 -4.43
C SER A 188 -4.95 51.54 -4.42
N LYS A 189 -4.30 51.26 -3.29
CA LYS A 189 -3.38 50.13 -3.14
C LYS A 189 -4.13 48.85 -2.76
N VAL A 190 -4.04 47.81 -3.61
CA VAL A 190 -4.62 46.47 -3.36
C VAL A 190 -3.67 45.68 -2.46
N ASP A 191 -3.78 45.88 -1.14
CA ASP A 191 -2.86 45.32 -0.15
C ASP A 191 -3.53 45.26 1.22
N CYS A 192 -3.64 44.07 1.82
CA CYS A 192 -4.22 43.92 3.16
C CYS A 192 -3.36 44.58 4.25
N GLN A 193 -2.04 44.69 4.04
CA GLN A 193 -1.18 45.42 4.98
C GLN A 193 -1.50 46.92 5.02
N ASN A 194 -2.00 47.50 3.93
CA ASN A 194 -2.46 48.88 3.91
C ASN A 194 -3.68 49.09 4.82
N VAL A 195 -4.59 48.12 4.86
CA VAL A 195 -5.76 48.13 5.75
C VAL A 195 -5.32 47.99 7.20
N VAL A 196 -4.45 47.03 7.50
CA VAL A 196 -3.85 46.85 8.84
C VAL A 196 -3.19 48.14 9.33
N ASN A 197 -2.34 48.75 8.51
CA ASN A 197 -1.64 49.99 8.87
C ASN A 197 -2.62 51.15 9.11
N ALA A 198 -3.72 51.20 8.35
CA ALA A 198 -4.72 52.25 8.50
C ALA A 198 -5.59 52.07 9.74
N LEU A 199 -5.95 50.83 10.08
CA LEU A 199 -6.70 50.50 11.30
C LEU A 199 -5.90 50.78 12.57
N ASN A 200 -4.56 50.66 12.51
CA ASN A 200 -3.64 51.00 13.59
C ASN A 200 -3.45 52.53 13.79
N THR A 201 -4.02 53.37 12.93
CA THR A 201 -4.03 54.84 13.16
C THR A 201 -5.09 55.24 14.19
N PRO A 202 -4.98 56.40 14.85
CA PRO A 202 -6.01 56.88 15.77
C PRO A 202 -7.43 56.98 15.14
N GLN A 203 -7.49 57.30 13.85
CA GLN A 203 -8.73 57.35 13.07
C GLN A 203 -9.30 55.94 12.83
N GLY A 204 -8.42 54.98 12.55
CA GLY A 204 -8.76 53.55 12.44
C GLY A 204 -9.30 52.96 13.75
N ALA A 205 -8.69 53.29 14.88
CA ALA A 205 -9.16 52.84 16.19
C ALA A 205 -10.58 53.36 16.50
N GLN A 206 -10.90 54.61 16.14
CA GLN A 206 -12.25 55.16 16.28
C GLN A 206 -13.26 54.45 15.36
N PHE A 207 -12.84 54.12 14.13
CA PHE A 207 -13.67 53.35 13.19
C PHE A 207 -14.02 51.96 13.74
N LEU A 208 -13.04 51.24 14.31
CA LEU A 208 -13.26 49.93 14.92
C LEU A 208 -14.24 50.00 16.10
N VAL A 209 -14.09 51.00 16.98
CA VAL A 209 -15.02 51.23 18.10
C VAL A 209 -16.43 51.57 17.60
N GLN A 210 -16.56 52.39 16.55
CA GLN A 210 -17.85 52.73 15.97
C GLN A 210 -18.57 51.51 15.37
N LYS A 211 -17.82 50.59 14.77
CA LYS A 211 -18.34 49.37 14.16
C LYS A 211 -18.51 48.21 15.13
N GLY A 212 -17.93 48.30 16.34
CA GLY A 212 -17.93 47.22 17.32
C GLY A 212 -17.14 45.99 16.86
N LEU A 213 -16.07 46.20 16.07
CA LEU A 213 -15.24 45.15 15.49
C LEU A 213 -13.82 45.23 16.02
N THR A 214 -13.14 44.09 16.06
CA THR A 214 -11.70 44.03 16.30
C THR A 214 -10.93 44.24 14.99
N GLU A 215 -9.66 44.66 15.10
CA GLU A 215 -8.77 44.81 13.94
C GLU A 215 -8.74 43.56 13.04
N PRO A 216 -8.47 42.34 13.53
CA PRO A 216 -8.39 41.17 12.66
C PRO A 216 -9.72 40.81 12.00
N GLU A 217 -10.86 41.06 12.66
CA GLU A 217 -12.19 40.82 12.07
C GLU A 217 -12.45 41.73 10.87
N GLU A 218 -12.07 43.01 10.96
CA GLU A 218 -12.27 43.95 9.86
C GLU A 218 -11.31 43.68 8.69
N VAL A 219 -10.07 43.29 8.99
CA VAL A 219 -9.09 42.91 7.96
C VAL A 219 -9.57 41.67 7.21
N GLU A 220 -10.01 40.63 7.92
CA GLU A 220 -10.52 39.38 7.34
C GLU A 220 -11.78 39.62 6.47
N ARG A 221 -12.65 40.54 6.88
CA ARG A 221 -13.81 40.99 6.08
C ARG A 221 -13.42 41.77 4.83
N SER A 222 -12.30 42.47 4.86
CA SER A 222 -11.80 43.27 3.75
C SER A 222 -11.14 42.45 2.64
N ILE A 223 -10.91 41.15 2.86
CA ILE A 223 -10.31 40.27 1.85
C ILE A 223 -11.31 40.02 0.70
N ALA A 224 -10.83 40.17 -0.54
CA ALA A 224 -11.64 39.93 -1.74
C ALA A 224 -12.06 38.46 -1.86
N PRO A 225 -13.29 38.18 -2.32
CA PRO A 225 -13.69 36.83 -2.69
C PRO A 225 -12.80 36.31 -3.83
N GLY A 226 -12.40 35.05 -3.76
CA GLY A 226 -11.50 34.40 -4.72
C GLY A 226 -10.00 34.67 -4.50
N SER A 227 -9.63 35.46 -3.48
CA SER A 227 -8.23 35.70 -3.16
C SER A 227 -7.49 34.42 -2.77
N GLY A 228 -6.25 34.25 -3.25
CA GLY A 228 -5.48 33.01 -3.04
C GLY A 228 -5.89 31.82 -3.91
N GLY A 229 -6.82 31.99 -4.87
CA GLY A 229 -7.34 30.89 -5.69
C GLY A 229 -6.28 30.17 -6.51
N ASP A 230 -5.23 30.87 -6.99
CA ASP A 230 -4.15 30.22 -7.73
C ASP A 230 -3.23 29.41 -6.81
N ALA A 231 -2.96 29.89 -5.59
CA ALA A 231 -2.25 29.12 -4.58
C ALA A 231 -3.02 27.85 -4.21
N GLN A 232 -4.34 27.96 -4.02
CA GLN A 232 -5.22 26.82 -3.75
C GLN A 232 -5.12 25.74 -4.85
N LYS A 233 -5.14 26.12 -6.13
CA LYS A 233 -5.00 25.19 -7.26
C LYS A 233 -3.63 24.50 -7.28
N ILE A 234 -2.54 25.23 -7.03
CA ILE A 234 -1.19 24.64 -6.99
C ILE A 234 -1.09 23.63 -5.83
N LEU A 235 -1.52 24.01 -4.63
CA LEU A 235 -1.52 23.12 -3.46
C LEU A 235 -2.39 21.88 -3.70
N PHE A 236 -3.52 22.04 -4.39
CA PHE A 236 -4.38 20.92 -4.77
C PHE A 236 -3.67 19.90 -5.66
N ILE A 237 -3.00 20.38 -6.72
CA ILE A 237 -2.27 19.48 -7.62
C ILE A 237 -1.11 18.82 -6.87
N MET A 238 -0.44 19.53 -5.95
CA MET A 238 0.61 18.94 -5.11
C MET A 238 0.07 17.84 -4.18
N ALA A 239 -1.06 18.08 -3.50
CA ALA A 239 -1.73 17.09 -2.65
C ALA A 239 -2.13 15.86 -3.46
N PHE A 240 -2.78 16.07 -4.61
CA PHE A 240 -3.20 14.99 -5.50
C PHE A 240 -2.00 14.18 -6.02
N ALA A 241 -0.93 14.84 -6.45
CA ALA A 241 0.30 14.18 -6.88
C ALA A 241 0.93 13.34 -5.77
N ALA A 242 0.98 13.84 -4.54
CA ALA A 242 1.51 13.10 -3.39
C ALA A 242 0.72 11.81 -3.12
N VAL A 243 -0.62 11.89 -3.10
CA VAL A 243 -1.48 10.70 -3.01
C VAL A 243 -1.19 9.73 -4.16
N MET A 244 -1.14 10.26 -5.39
CA MET A 244 -0.95 9.48 -6.61
C MET A 244 0.37 8.72 -6.58
N PHE A 245 1.47 9.35 -6.17
CA PHE A 245 2.77 8.70 -5.99
C PHE A 245 2.64 7.47 -5.08
N GLY A 246 2.04 7.65 -3.90
CA GLY A 246 1.83 6.56 -2.95
C GLY A 246 0.99 5.42 -3.54
N VAL A 247 -0.18 5.74 -4.11
CA VAL A 247 -1.10 4.73 -4.65
C VAL A 247 -0.46 3.94 -5.79
N ILE A 248 0.19 4.61 -6.74
CA ILE A 248 0.86 3.96 -7.88
C ILE A 248 2.02 3.09 -7.41
N ASN A 249 2.87 3.61 -6.51
CA ASN A 249 4.02 2.88 -5.97
C ASN A 249 3.57 1.60 -5.22
N GLY A 250 2.42 1.63 -4.52
CA GLY A 250 1.94 0.52 -3.69
C GLY A 250 1.02 -0.48 -4.40
N ALA A 251 0.24 -0.07 -5.40
CA ALA A 251 -0.91 -0.83 -5.93
C ALA A 251 -0.56 -2.23 -6.47
N ARG A 252 0.67 -2.45 -6.96
CA ARG A 252 1.07 -3.72 -7.60
C ARG A 252 2.00 -4.60 -6.76
N GLU A 253 2.50 -4.09 -5.64
CA GLU A 253 3.69 -4.69 -5.00
C GLU A 253 3.45 -5.96 -4.20
N ILE A 254 2.26 -6.13 -3.63
CA ILE A 254 1.92 -7.38 -2.95
C ILE A 254 1.42 -8.41 -3.95
N VAL A 255 0.53 -8.01 -4.87
CA VAL A 255 -0.09 -8.93 -5.84
C VAL A 255 0.91 -9.50 -6.84
N LYS A 256 1.93 -8.72 -7.26
CA LYS A 256 3.01 -9.18 -8.14
C LYS A 256 3.85 -10.30 -7.52
N GLU A 257 4.00 -10.29 -6.20
CA GLU A 257 4.85 -11.22 -5.45
C GLU A 257 4.04 -12.31 -4.72
N GLU A 258 2.71 -12.36 -4.89
CA GLU A 258 1.85 -13.29 -4.16
C GLU A 258 2.32 -14.76 -4.20
N PRO A 259 2.75 -15.33 -5.35
CA PRO A 259 3.24 -16.71 -5.39
C PRO A 259 4.50 -16.93 -4.54
N ILE A 260 5.41 -15.95 -4.53
CA ILE A 260 6.66 -16.00 -3.75
C ILE A 260 6.33 -15.87 -2.27
N TYR A 261 5.49 -14.90 -1.91
CA TYR A 261 5.03 -14.67 -0.54
C TYR A 261 4.39 -15.95 0.04
N ARG A 262 3.46 -16.59 -0.69
CA ARG A 262 2.80 -17.83 -0.24
C ARG A 262 3.81 -18.95 0.01
N ARG A 263 4.79 -19.13 -0.87
CA ARG A 263 5.83 -20.16 -0.72
C ARG A 263 6.75 -19.90 0.48
N GLU A 264 7.13 -18.66 0.74
CA GLU A 264 8.00 -18.32 1.87
C GLU A 264 7.23 -18.35 3.20
N ARG A 265 5.92 -18.10 3.15
CA ARG A 265 5.01 -18.12 4.29
C ARG A 265 4.76 -19.51 4.86
N THR A 266 4.72 -20.56 4.03
CA THR A 266 4.61 -21.96 4.50
C THR A 266 5.84 -22.40 5.30
N VAL A 267 6.98 -21.73 5.14
CA VAL A 267 8.22 -22.04 5.86
C VAL A 267 8.36 -21.16 7.10
N ASN A 268 8.52 -19.83 6.93
CA ASN A 268 8.90 -18.97 8.05
C ASN A 268 8.67 -17.45 7.87
N LEU A 269 8.04 -16.98 6.80
CA LEU A 269 7.90 -15.53 6.59
C LEU A 269 6.89 -14.91 7.56
N GLY A 270 7.24 -13.81 8.25
CA GLY A 270 6.30 -13.03 9.05
C GLY A 270 5.59 -11.92 8.24
N ILE A 271 4.30 -11.69 8.50
CA ILE A 271 3.50 -10.62 7.85
C ILE A 271 4.08 -9.23 8.14
N ILE A 272 4.41 -8.95 9.41
CA ILE A 272 4.89 -7.63 9.85
C ILE A 272 6.26 -7.30 9.22
N PRO A 273 7.30 -8.15 9.31
CA PRO A 273 8.57 -7.90 8.61
C PRO A 273 8.42 -7.70 7.10
N TYR A 274 7.54 -8.47 6.45
CA TYR A 274 7.27 -8.34 5.02
C TYR A 274 6.62 -6.98 4.70
N MET A 275 5.54 -6.63 5.39
CA MET A 275 4.82 -5.37 5.16
C MET A 275 5.72 -4.15 5.41
N PHE A 276 6.45 -4.13 6.52
CA PHE A 276 7.36 -3.02 6.81
C PHE A 276 8.52 -2.93 5.82
N SER A 277 9.00 -4.05 5.25
CA SER A 277 10.04 -3.99 4.22
C SER A 277 9.58 -3.24 2.97
N LYS A 278 8.31 -3.42 2.58
CA LYS A 278 7.68 -2.68 1.48
C LYS A 278 7.46 -1.21 1.83
N ILE A 279 6.88 -0.94 3.01
CA ILE A 279 6.62 0.43 3.48
C ILE A 279 7.92 1.24 3.55
N THR A 280 9.01 0.64 4.02
CA THR A 280 10.29 1.35 4.18
C THR A 280 10.89 1.73 2.82
N VAL A 281 10.99 0.77 1.89
CA VAL A 281 11.59 1.02 0.58
C VAL A 281 10.76 2.00 -0.25
N LEU A 282 9.45 1.76 -0.36
CA LEU A 282 8.56 2.64 -1.11
C LEU A 282 8.33 3.98 -0.42
N GLY A 283 8.39 4.01 0.91
CA GLY A 283 8.31 5.24 1.70
C GLY A 283 9.50 6.16 1.45
N VAL A 284 10.72 5.63 1.30
CA VAL A 284 11.89 6.42 0.89
C VAL A 284 11.70 7.01 -0.51
N LEU A 285 11.12 6.26 -1.45
CA LEU A 285 10.80 6.82 -2.77
C LEU A 285 9.77 7.94 -2.67
N CYS A 286 8.70 7.75 -1.90
CA CYS A 286 7.67 8.78 -1.66
C CYS A 286 8.28 10.03 -1.01
N LEU A 287 9.21 9.85 -0.06
CA LEU A 287 9.95 10.91 0.62
C LEU A 287 10.75 11.76 -0.38
N LEU A 288 11.48 11.11 -1.30
CA LEU A 288 12.26 11.78 -2.35
C LEU A 288 11.34 12.48 -3.36
N GLN A 289 10.25 11.83 -3.77
CA GLN A 289 9.26 12.38 -4.72
C GLN A 289 8.59 13.64 -4.17
N SER A 290 8.14 13.61 -2.90
CA SER A 290 7.59 14.78 -2.22
C SER A 290 8.62 15.91 -2.09
N LEU A 291 9.91 15.58 -1.84
CA LEU A 291 10.96 16.58 -1.72
C LEU A 291 11.20 17.31 -3.05
N VAL A 292 11.33 16.55 -4.15
CA VAL A 292 11.49 17.11 -5.51
C VAL A 292 10.35 18.06 -5.83
N LEU A 293 9.11 17.64 -5.55
CA LEU A 293 7.92 18.44 -5.81
C LEU A 293 7.94 19.78 -5.07
N VAL A 294 8.26 19.77 -3.76
CA VAL A 294 8.32 21.00 -2.96
C VAL A 294 9.45 21.92 -3.41
N ILE A 295 10.64 21.38 -3.69
CA ILE A 295 11.79 22.18 -4.11
C ILE A 295 11.48 22.93 -5.40
N PHE A 296 10.95 22.25 -6.41
CA PHE A 296 10.65 22.88 -7.71
C PHE A 296 9.58 23.95 -7.59
N VAL A 297 8.50 23.68 -6.84
CA VAL A 297 7.46 24.69 -6.61
C VAL A 297 8.03 25.89 -5.85
N ASN A 298 8.85 25.67 -4.82
CA ASN A 298 9.45 26.75 -4.05
C ASN A 298 10.49 27.57 -4.85
N LEU A 299 11.21 26.94 -5.80
CA LEU A 299 12.10 27.65 -6.74
C LEU A 299 11.31 28.60 -7.66
N ARG A 300 10.09 28.20 -8.04
CA ARG A 300 9.23 29.02 -8.92
C ARG A 300 8.46 30.08 -8.17
N ALA A 301 7.86 29.72 -7.04
CA ALA A 301 6.94 30.48 -6.22
C ALA A 301 7.34 30.26 -4.75
N PRO A 302 8.22 31.10 -4.19
CA PRO A 302 8.73 30.91 -2.84
C PRO A 302 7.62 30.97 -1.78
N LEU A 303 7.67 30.05 -0.83
CA LEU A 303 6.74 30.01 0.30
C LEU A 303 7.20 31.01 1.37
N HIS A 304 6.37 32.03 1.66
CA HIS A 304 6.74 33.13 2.57
C HIS A 304 6.17 32.96 3.99
N HIS A 305 4.98 32.37 4.10
CA HIS A 305 4.22 32.30 5.34
C HIS A 305 4.12 30.86 5.85
N SER A 306 4.10 30.69 7.18
CA SER A 306 3.97 29.41 7.87
C SER A 306 3.40 29.57 9.28
N THR A 307 2.97 28.46 9.90
CA THR A 307 2.28 28.48 11.21
C THR A 307 3.10 27.98 12.40
N LEU A 308 3.99 27.01 12.22
CA LEU A 308 4.73 26.32 13.27
C LEU A 308 6.23 26.18 12.92
N LEU A 309 6.52 25.59 11.77
CA LEU A 309 7.85 25.31 11.24
C LEU A 309 8.12 26.18 10.00
N PRO A 310 9.36 26.23 9.47
CA PRO A 310 9.62 26.93 8.21
C PRO A 310 8.69 26.46 7.08
N PRO A 311 8.21 27.35 6.20
CA PRO A 311 7.14 27.05 5.24
C PRO A 311 7.42 25.82 4.38
N VAL A 312 8.64 25.69 3.86
CA VAL A 312 9.08 24.56 3.04
C VAL A 312 8.97 23.24 3.81
N LEU A 313 9.31 23.24 5.09
CA LEU A 313 9.29 22.04 5.93
C LEU A 313 7.86 21.62 6.29
N GLU A 314 6.96 22.57 6.57
CA GLU A 314 5.54 22.26 6.85
C GLU A 314 4.84 21.63 5.65
N ILE A 315 5.01 22.24 4.47
CA ILE A 315 4.43 21.72 3.23
C ILE A 315 5.04 20.35 2.91
N TYR A 316 6.35 20.19 3.12
CA TYR A 316 7.03 18.91 2.92
C TYR A 316 6.51 17.79 3.83
N ILE A 317 6.38 18.05 5.14
CA ILE A 317 5.81 17.07 6.09
C ILE A 317 4.38 16.71 5.69
N SER A 318 3.56 17.71 5.34
CA SER A 318 2.18 17.51 4.93
C SER A 318 2.09 16.61 3.69
N LEU A 319 2.90 16.87 2.66
CA LEU A 319 2.95 16.05 1.44
C LEU A 319 3.55 14.67 1.67
N PHE A 320 4.54 14.54 2.54
CA PHE A 320 5.13 13.25 2.89
C PHE A 320 4.13 12.36 3.62
N LEU A 321 3.45 12.87 4.64
CA LEU A 321 2.39 12.12 5.33
C LEU A 321 1.27 11.73 4.36
N THR A 322 0.92 12.62 3.45
CA THR A 322 -0.09 12.36 2.40
C THR A 322 0.36 11.26 1.44
N SER A 323 1.63 11.26 1.02
CA SER A 323 2.15 10.22 0.12
C SER A 323 2.28 8.87 0.80
N ILE A 324 2.59 8.81 2.10
CA ILE A 324 2.54 7.57 2.88
C ILE A 324 1.10 7.07 3.06
N ALA A 325 0.13 7.96 3.28
CA ALA A 325 -1.29 7.57 3.31
C ALA A 325 -1.77 7.01 1.96
N GLY A 326 -1.32 7.63 0.86
CA GLY A 326 -1.49 7.11 -0.50
C GLY A 326 -0.84 5.73 -0.68
N LEU A 327 0.39 5.55 -0.18
CA LEU A 327 1.13 4.29 -0.23
C LEU A 327 0.39 3.17 0.50
N MET A 328 -0.20 3.48 1.66
CA MET A 328 -0.98 2.50 2.41
C MET A 328 -2.29 2.15 1.73
N THR A 329 -2.93 3.12 1.08
CA THR A 329 -4.07 2.86 0.19
C THR A 329 -3.64 1.91 -0.94
N GLY A 330 -2.52 2.20 -1.59
CA GLY A 330 -1.91 1.36 -2.64
C GLY A 330 -1.64 -0.07 -2.18
N LEU A 331 -0.96 -0.24 -1.04
CA LEU A 331 -0.65 -1.56 -0.49
C LEU A 331 -1.90 -2.32 -0.04
N ALA A 332 -2.93 -1.65 0.50
CA ALA A 332 -4.21 -2.27 0.81
C ALA A 332 -4.92 -2.79 -0.46
N ILE A 333 -4.94 -2.01 -1.54
CA ILE A 333 -5.45 -2.45 -2.85
C ILE A 333 -4.67 -3.66 -3.34
N SER A 334 -3.34 -3.61 -3.27
CA SER A 334 -2.48 -4.70 -3.73
C SER A 334 -2.71 -6.00 -2.95
N ALA A 335 -2.90 -5.90 -1.63
CA ALA A 335 -3.22 -7.05 -0.80
C ALA A 335 -4.62 -7.62 -1.09
N LEU A 336 -5.58 -6.78 -1.49
CA LEU A 336 -6.95 -7.19 -1.81
C LEU A 336 -7.09 -7.76 -3.23
N ALA A 337 -6.34 -7.22 -4.18
CA ALA A 337 -6.47 -7.56 -5.59
C ALA A 337 -6.11 -9.04 -5.87
N PRO A 338 -6.86 -9.73 -6.76
CA PRO A 338 -6.58 -11.11 -7.12
C PRO A 338 -5.46 -11.23 -8.18
N ASN A 339 -5.23 -10.17 -8.96
CA ASN A 339 -4.17 -10.12 -9.95
C ASN A 339 -3.74 -8.66 -10.18
N THR A 340 -2.61 -8.51 -10.88
CA THR A 340 -1.98 -7.22 -11.13
C THR A 340 -2.87 -6.26 -11.94
N ASP A 341 -3.61 -6.78 -12.92
CA ASP A 341 -4.45 -5.96 -13.80
C ASP A 341 -5.63 -5.34 -13.05
N ARG A 342 -6.29 -6.13 -12.17
CA ARG A 342 -7.36 -5.59 -11.32
C ARG A 342 -6.82 -4.55 -10.33
N ALA A 343 -5.61 -4.76 -9.81
CA ALA A 343 -4.96 -3.77 -8.94
C ALA A 343 -4.78 -2.43 -9.68
N THR A 344 -4.36 -2.45 -10.94
CA THR A 344 -4.25 -1.24 -11.77
C THR A 344 -5.59 -0.59 -12.06
N SER A 345 -6.64 -1.37 -12.32
CA SER A 345 -7.99 -0.83 -12.55
C SER A 345 -8.61 -0.16 -11.32
N PHE A 346 -8.15 -0.48 -10.11
CA PHE A 346 -8.61 0.19 -8.89
C PHE A 346 -7.98 1.58 -8.67
N ILE A 347 -6.85 1.88 -9.31
CA ILE A 347 -6.15 3.16 -9.12
C ILE A 347 -7.07 4.35 -9.45
N PRO A 348 -7.69 4.45 -10.65
CA PRO A 348 -8.56 5.58 -10.97
C PRO A 348 -9.82 5.62 -10.10
N ILE A 349 -10.39 4.46 -9.76
CA ILE A 349 -11.59 4.34 -8.92
C ILE A 349 -11.37 4.96 -7.54
N ILE A 350 -10.14 4.90 -7.03
CA ILE A 350 -9.77 5.46 -5.73
C ILE A 350 -9.31 6.92 -5.85
N LEU A 351 -8.61 7.28 -6.93
CA LEU A 351 -8.13 8.65 -7.14
C LEU A 351 -9.25 9.65 -7.44
N ILE A 352 -10.30 9.25 -8.18
CA ILE A 352 -11.42 10.14 -8.54
C ILE A 352 -12.14 10.68 -7.28
N PRO A 353 -12.59 9.84 -6.32
CA PRO A 353 -13.17 10.33 -5.09
C PRO A 353 -12.22 11.24 -4.28
N GLN A 354 -10.90 11.02 -4.32
CA GLN A 354 -9.95 11.88 -3.59
C GLN A 354 -9.95 13.32 -4.12
N VAL A 355 -10.14 13.48 -5.43
CA VAL A 355 -10.26 14.79 -6.08
C VAL A 355 -11.55 15.48 -5.64
N ILE A 356 -12.66 14.75 -5.68
CA ILE A 356 -14.01 15.26 -5.36
C ILE A 356 -14.11 15.66 -3.88
N PHE A 357 -13.63 14.81 -2.98
CA PHE A 357 -13.74 14.99 -1.53
C PHE A 357 -12.57 15.76 -0.91
N SER A 358 -11.72 16.40 -1.72
CA SER A 358 -10.64 17.26 -1.24
C SER A 358 -11.10 18.52 -0.50
N GLY A 359 -12.38 18.91 -0.67
CA GLY A 359 -12.96 20.11 -0.06
C GLY A 359 -12.79 21.39 -0.90
N ILE A 360 -12.15 21.30 -2.07
CA ILE A 360 -11.91 22.45 -2.96
C ILE A 360 -12.96 22.56 -4.07
N ILE A 361 -13.23 21.44 -4.75
CA ILE A 361 -14.16 21.44 -5.89
C ILE A 361 -15.60 21.59 -5.41
N PHE A 362 -15.91 20.93 -4.28
CA PHE A 362 -17.22 20.98 -3.66
C PHE A 362 -17.05 21.28 -2.17
N PRO A 363 -17.70 22.33 -1.63
CA PRO A 363 -17.71 22.58 -0.21
C PRO A 363 -18.42 21.45 0.54
N LEU A 364 -17.84 20.98 1.63
CA LEU A 364 -18.34 19.86 2.42
C LEU A 364 -19.10 20.37 3.63
N ASN A 365 -20.18 21.11 3.38
CA ASN A 365 -20.99 21.77 4.41
C ASN A 365 -21.89 20.81 5.22
N ASN A 366 -22.16 19.61 4.67
CA ASN A 366 -23.00 18.61 5.32
C ASN A 366 -22.13 17.67 6.19
N PRO A 367 -22.52 17.38 7.45
CA PRO A 367 -21.81 16.42 8.31
C PRO A 367 -21.52 15.06 7.64
N VAL A 368 -22.44 14.55 6.82
CA VAL A 368 -22.26 13.28 6.09
C VAL A 368 -21.12 13.39 5.08
N LEU A 369 -21.07 14.50 4.32
CA LEU A 369 -20.00 14.77 3.37
C LEU A 369 -18.65 14.99 4.08
N GLN A 370 -18.66 15.53 5.29
CA GLN A 370 -17.45 15.66 6.11
C GLN A 370 -16.90 14.32 6.56
N ILE A 371 -17.77 13.42 7.03
CA ILE A 371 -17.40 12.06 7.41
C ILE A 371 -16.86 11.29 6.21
N LEU A 372 -17.51 11.39 5.04
CA LEU A 372 -17.01 10.77 3.82
C LEU A 372 -15.67 11.37 3.38
N GLY A 373 -15.53 12.69 3.47
CA GLY A 373 -14.29 13.39 3.15
C GLY A 373 -13.12 13.03 4.08
N ALA A 374 -13.41 12.68 5.33
CA ALA A 374 -12.39 12.28 6.32
C ALA A 374 -11.61 11.02 5.92
N PHE A 375 -12.15 10.16 5.06
CA PHE A 375 -11.44 8.98 4.55
C PHE A 375 -10.36 9.31 3.52
N PHE A 376 -10.38 10.52 2.94
CA PHE A 376 -9.50 10.89 1.84
C PHE A 376 -8.32 11.73 2.33
N PRO A 377 -7.07 11.24 2.21
CA PRO A 377 -5.88 11.98 2.62
C PRO A 377 -5.76 13.36 1.98
N SER A 378 -6.24 13.54 0.75
CA SER A 378 -6.25 14.82 0.04
C SER A 378 -6.95 15.93 0.81
N ARG A 379 -8.03 15.64 1.55
CA ARG A 379 -8.75 16.62 2.38
C ARG A 379 -7.85 17.17 3.47
N TRP A 380 -7.24 16.29 4.25
CA TRP A 380 -6.35 16.65 5.35
C TRP A 380 -5.08 17.36 4.85
N ALA A 381 -4.55 16.93 3.71
CA ALA A 381 -3.41 17.56 3.06
C ALA A 381 -3.72 19.01 2.66
N MET A 382 -4.89 19.24 2.08
CA MET A 382 -5.32 20.57 1.69
C MET A 382 -5.53 21.48 2.87
N ALA A 383 -6.17 20.99 3.93
CA ALA A 383 -6.38 21.77 5.13
C ALA A 383 -5.06 22.16 5.81
N ALA A 384 -4.11 21.24 5.90
CA ALA A 384 -2.78 21.51 6.44
C ALA A 384 -2.04 22.57 5.60
N MET A 385 -1.90 22.35 4.30
CA MET A 385 -1.11 23.24 3.44
C MET A 385 -1.76 24.60 3.23
N GLY A 386 -3.09 24.66 3.12
CA GLY A 386 -3.83 25.91 3.01
C GLY A 386 -3.73 26.75 4.28
N SER A 387 -3.80 26.12 5.46
CA SER A 387 -3.58 26.79 6.75
C SER A 387 -2.15 27.32 6.89
N THR A 388 -1.14 26.55 6.45
CA THR A 388 0.27 26.99 6.42
C THR A 388 0.46 28.26 5.59
N VAL A 389 -0.06 28.28 4.37
CA VAL A 389 0.09 29.43 3.44
C VAL A 389 -0.78 30.62 3.86
N GLY A 390 -1.87 30.37 4.60
CA GLY A 390 -2.80 31.40 5.06
C GLY A 390 -3.95 31.65 4.09
N LEU A 391 -4.48 30.59 3.47
CA LEU A 391 -5.70 30.67 2.68
C LEU A 391 -6.94 30.85 3.56
N HIS A 392 -7.95 31.54 3.03
CA HIS A 392 -9.24 31.78 3.69
C HIS A 392 -10.35 30.96 3.04
N GLY A 393 -10.92 30.02 3.80
CA GLY A 393 -11.92 29.07 3.28
C GLY A 393 -13.20 29.75 2.81
N ASP A 394 -13.68 30.71 3.58
CA ASP A 394 -14.89 31.50 3.30
C ASP A 394 -14.77 32.31 1.99
N LYS A 395 -13.57 32.75 1.62
CA LYS A 395 -13.31 33.49 0.37
C LYS A 395 -13.15 32.58 -0.85
N LEU A 396 -12.80 31.31 -0.64
CA LEU A 396 -12.49 30.35 -1.69
C LEU A 396 -13.58 29.29 -1.91
N GLY A 397 -14.73 29.43 -1.25
CA GLY A 397 -15.82 28.46 -1.34
C GLY A 397 -15.50 27.13 -0.64
N GLY A 398 -14.59 27.14 0.34
CA GLY A 398 -14.33 26.03 1.25
C GLY A 398 -15.33 25.99 2.42
N ASP A 399 -15.28 24.92 3.21
CA ASP A 399 -16.01 24.83 4.48
C ASP A 399 -15.27 25.56 5.62
N ASP A 400 -15.95 25.87 6.72
CA ASP A 400 -15.36 26.58 7.89
C ASP A 400 -14.19 25.82 8.55
N PHE A 401 -14.07 24.53 8.25
CA PHE A 401 -12.99 23.67 8.72
C PHE A 401 -11.79 23.65 7.76
N SER A 402 -11.94 24.14 6.53
CA SER A 402 -10.97 23.89 5.46
C SER A 402 -9.62 24.52 5.74
N TYR A 403 -9.58 25.80 6.14
CA TYR A 403 -8.32 26.52 6.37
C TYR A 403 -8.42 27.36 7.63
N GLN A 404 -7.46 27.17 8.56
CA GLN A 404 -7.34 27.94 9.80
C GLN A 404 -5.90 28.47 9.91
N GLY A 405 -5.57 29.44 9.05
CA GLY A 405 -4.27 30.09 9.00
C GLY A 405 -4.22 31.41 9.79
N THR A 406 -3.02 31.97 9.95
CA THR A 406 -2.79 33.20 10.73
C THR A 406 -2.61 34.46 9.87
N LEU A 407 -2.51 34.31 8.55
CA LEU A 407 -2.35 35.43 7.64
C LEU A 407 -3.66 36.22 7.54
N PHE A 408 -3.68 37.46 8.05
CA PHE A 408 -4.85 38.35 8.01
C PHE A 408 -6.16 37.68 8.47
N SER A 409 -6.11 36.91 9.56
CA SER A 409 -7.25 36.18 10.11
C SER A 409 -7.41 36.44 11.61
N THR A 410 -8.60 36.17 12.12
CA THR A 410 -8.93 36.16 13.56
C THR A 410 -8.32 34.98 14.32
N HIS A 411 -7.81 33.96 13.64
CA HIS A 411 -7.20 32.81 14.27
C HIS A 411 -5.88 33.13 14.95
N THR A 412 -5.76 32.73 16.22
CA THR A 412 -4.49 32.83 16.97
C THR A 412 -3.47 31.80 16.47
N GLN A 413 -2.19 32.08 16.70
CA GLN A 413 -1.11 31.12 16.41
C GLN A 413 -1.36 29.75 17.08
N ALA A 414 -1.86 29.75 18.32
CA ALA A 414 -2.16 28.52 19.06
C ALA A 414 -3.29 27.70 18.39
N ALA A 415 -4.33 28.36 17.88
CA ALA A 415 -5.42 27.70 17.18
C ALA A 415 -4.95 27.12 15.83
N ALA A 416 -4.21 27.90 15.04
CA ALA A 416 -3.68 27.44 13.75
C ALA A 416 -2.69 26.27 13.89
N THR A 417 -1.82 26.32 14.90
CA THR A 417 -0.88 25.22 15.20
C THR A 417 -1.61 23.96 15.66
N PHE A 418 -2.63 24.09 16.51
CA PHE A 418 -3.46 22.95 16.90
C PHE A 418 -4.18 22.34 15.71
N HIS A 419 -4.73 23.17 14.82
CA HIS A 419 -5.38 22.71 13.59
C HIS A 419 -4.39 21.95 12.69
N LEU A 420 -3.20 22.49 12.44
CA LEU A 420 -2.17 21.80 11.65
C LEU A 420 -1.78 20.44 12.24
N LEU A 421 -1.54 20.38 13.55
CA LEU A 421 -1.21 19.13 14.24
C LEU A 421 -2.36 18.12 14.16
N LEU A 422 -3.62 18.57 14.23
CA LEU A 422 -4.79 17.72 14.04
C LEU A 422 -4.84 17.14 12.62
N MET A 423 -4.52 17.93 11.59
CA MET A 423 -4.46 17.43 10.20
C MET A 423 -3.38 16.37 10.03
N TRP A 424 -2.18 16.58 10.58
CA TRP A 424 -1.11 15.59 10.56
C TRP A 424 -1.47 14.34 11.36
N PHE A 425 -2.13 14.50 12.50
CA PHE A 425 -2.63 13.38 13.29
C PHE A 425 -3.67 12.56 12.52
N ALA A 426 -4.61 13.20 11.83
CA ALA A 426 -5.60 12.51 11.00
C ALA A 426 -4.94 11.71 9.86
N LEU A 427 -3.90 12.26 9.22
CA LEU A 427 -3.10 11.53 8.23
C LEU A 427 -2.38 10.31 8.85
N LEU A 428 -1.78 10.47 10.04
CA LEU A 428 -1.15 9.36 10.77
C LEU A 428 -2.15 8.26 11.13
N VAL A 429 -3.34 8.62 11.62
CA VAL A 429 -4.42 7.66 11.90
C VAL A 429 -4.82 6.92 10.63
N THR A 430 -4.93 7.63 9.51
CA THR A 430 -5.25 7.03 8.20
C THR A 430 -4.16 6.03 7.77
N ILE A 431 -2.87 6.38 7.93
CA ILE A 431 -1.73 5.50 7.66
C ILE A 431 -1.81 4.22 8.49
N VAL A 432 -2.03 4.35 9.80
CA VAL A 432 -2.08 3.20 10.73
C VAL A 432 -3.30 2.31 10.43
N ALA A 433 -4.46 2.90 10.21
CA ALA A 433 -5.69 2.17 9.89
C ALA A 433 -5.56 1.38 8.58
N LEU A 434 -5.01 2.00 7.52
CA LEU A 434 -4.77 1.33 6.25
C LEU A 434 -3.67 0.27 6.35
N GLY A 435 -2.61 0.50 7.13
CA GLY A 435 -1.59 -0.52 7.40
C GLY A 435 -2.15 -1.75 8.13
N ALA A 436 -3.03 -1.54 9.11
CA ALA A 436 -3.76 -2.63 9.77
C ALA A 436 -4.68 -3.38 8.80
N LEU A 437 -5.35 -2.65 7.89
CA LEU A 437 -6.18 -3.23 6.84
C LEU A 437 -5.36 -4.07 5.85
N THR A 438 -4.19 -3.60 5.43
CA THR A 438 -3.25 -4.37 4.59
C THR A 438 -2.83 -5.66 5.29
N ALA A 439 -2.45 -5.59 6.58
CA ALA A 439 -2.09 -6.76 7.37
C ALA A 439 -3.27 -7.76 7.50
N TYR A 440 -4.48 -7.26 7.67
CA TYR A 440 -5.69 -8.07 7.71
C TYR A 440 -5.95 -8.80 6.38
N PHE A 441 -5.83 -8.12 5.24
CA PHE A 441 -5.99 -8.73 3.92
C PHE A 441 -4.92 -9.80 3.63
N LEU A 442 -3.66 -9.53 4.00
CA LEU A 442 -2.59 -10.53 3.93
C LEU A 442 -2.90 -11.77 4.78
N LYS A 443 -3.32 -11.57 6.03
CA LYS A 443 -3.72 -12.67 6.92
C LYS A 443 -4.90 -13.48 6.38
N ARG A 444 -5.87 -12.82 5.73
CA ARG A 444 -7.02 -13.50 5.11
C ARG A 444 -6.59 -14.32 3.89
N LYS A 445 -5.61 -13.84 3.11
CA LYS A 445 -5.01 -14.59 2.00
C LYS A 445 -4.26 -15.85 2.49
N ASP A 446 -3.61 -15.79 3.66
CA ASP A 446 -2.95 -16.97 4.28
C ASP A 446 -3.92 -18.12 4.58
N VAL A 447 -5.19 -17.86 4.92
CA VAL A 447 -6.17 -18.88 5.33
C VAL A 447 -6.87 -19.57 4.15
N ARG A 448 -6.85 -18.93 2.97
CA ARG A 448 -7.57 -19.40 1.76
C ARG A 448 -6.66 -20.14 0.76
N GLY A 449 -5.38 -20.33 1.08
CA GLY A 449 -4.44 -21.18 0.34
C GLY A 449 -4.16 -22.44 1.12
#